data_AF-A0A2X2ISW8-F1
#
_entry.id   AF-A0A2X2ISW8-F1
#
_cell.length_a   1.000
_cell.length_b   1.000
_cell.length_c   1.000
_cell.angle_alpha   90.00
_cell.angle_beta   90.00
_cell.angle_gamma   90.00
#
_symmetry.space_group_name_H-M   'P 1'
#
loop_
_entity.id
_entity.type
_entity.pdbx_description
1 polymer ?
#
loop_
_entity_poly.entity_id
_entity_poly.type
_entity_poly.pdbx_seq_one_letter_code
_entity_poly.pdbx_strand_id
1 'polypeptide(L)'
;MQNVAATVLAQYAASPRLNALINSFNAALSPDSFISDFYGLIWNIDTAEKYGLDVWGKIVGVSRRLTVKDDFNYLGFSESRMDTPVMDDPRPFNQAPFYNGKSVTRTADLTDAIYRRLILMKAMSNITDCSVPDINRMLRFMFGKKRRAYVLNNGGLRMSYVFESALSSAELAIIQSSGALPSPPGVYVSVVLKESRNEGQ
;
A
#
# COMPACT_ATOMS: atom_id res chain seq x y z
N MET A 1 19.28 33.00 -1.85
CA MET A 1 19.09 33.97 -0.75
C MET A 1 17.64 34.41 -0.74
N GLN A 2 16.98 34.30 0.41
CA GLN A 2 15.54 34.57 0.53
C GLN A 2 15.17 36.06 0.49
N ASN A 3 16.10 36.98 0.82
CA ASN A 3 15.86 38.41 0.75
C ASN A 3 17.10 39.19 0.27
N VAL A 4 17.32 39.17 -1.04
CA VAL A 4 18.44 39.85 -1.71
C VAL A 4 18.35 41.37 -1.56
N ALA A 5 17.14 41.93 -1.48
CA ALA A 5 16.93 43.37 -1.37
C ALA A 5 17.43 43.92 -0.03
N ALA A 6 17.30 43.15 1.06
CA ALA A 6 17.80 43.54 2.39
C ALA A 6 19.34 43.61 2.47
N THR A 7 20.05 42.90 1.59
CA THR A 7 21.52 42.92 1.51
C THR A 7 22.09 44.05 0.65
N VAL A 8 21.24 44.80 -0.07
CA VAL A 8 21.67 45.94 -0.90
C VAL A 8 21.67 47.22 -0.05
N LEU A 9 22.79 47.93 -0.03
CA LEU A 9 22.89 49.27 0.57
C LEU A 9 21.90 50.23 -0.13
N ALA A 10 21.17 51.02 0.67
CA ALA A 10 20.10 51.90 0.19
C ALA A 10 20.50 52.81 -0.99
N GLN A 11 21.74 53.28 -1.04
CA GLN A 11 22.27 54.13 -2.13
C GLN A 11 22.32 53.43 -3.50
N TYR A 12 22.32 52.09 -3.54
CA TYR A 12 22.35 51.29 -4.76
C TYR A 12 21.00 50.63 -5.07
N ALA A 13 19.98 50.82 -4.24
CA ALA A 13 18.67 50.18 -4.40
C ALA A 13 18.02 50.50 -5.76
N ALA A 14 18.27 51.69 -6.31
CA ALA A 14 17.73 52.15 -7.60
C ALA A 14 18.61 51.81 -8.82
N SER A 15 19.76 51.14 -8.65
CA SER A 15 20.68 50.85 -9.77
C SER A 15 20.26 49.58 -10.54
N PRO A 16 19.80 49.70 -11.81
CA PRO A 16 19.27 48.55 -12.54
C PRO A 16 20.33 47.51 -12.89
N ARG A 17 21.57 47.94 -13.21
CA ARG A 17 22.67 47.05 -13.60
C ARG A 17 23.20 46.23 -12.43
N LEU A 18 23.37 46.86 -11.26
CA LEU A 18 23.84 46.17 -10.05
C LEU A 18 22.80 45.14 -9.58
N ASN A 19 21.52 45.54 -9.52
CA ASN A 19 20.44 44.63 -9.13
C ASN A 19 20.30 43.45 -10.09
N ALA A 20 20.46 43.66 -11.40
CA ALA A 20 20.44 42.58 -12.39
C ALA A 20 21.55 41.56 -12.15
N LEU A 21 22.78 42.03 -11.88
CA LEU A 21 23.94 41.18 -11.63
C LEU A 21 23.79 40.39 -10.32
N ILE A 22 23.35 41.04 -9.24
CA ILE A 22 23.07 40.37 -7.96
C ILE A 22 21.95 39.33 -8.11
N ASN A 23 20.88 39.65 -8.85
CA ASN A 23 19.79 38.71 -9.10
C ASN A 23 20.25 37.51 -9.94
N SER A 24 21.14 37.70 -10.92
CA SER A 24 21.71 36.57 -11.67
C SER A 24 22.55 35.65 -10.79
N PHE A 25 23.34 36.19 -9.86
CA PHE A 25 24.08 35.39 -8.89
C PHE A 25 23.14 34.68 -7.92
N ASN A 26 22.09 35.35 -7.45
CA ASN A 26 21.10 34.73 -6.59
C ASN A 26 20.37 33.58 -7.31
N ALA A 27 19.98 33.76 -8.56
CA ALA A 27 19.34 32.70 -9.35
C ALA A 27 20.29 31.51 -9.59
N ALA A 28 21.57 31.76 -9.86
CA ALA A 28 22.56 30.70 -10.08
C ALA A 28 22.91 29.92 -8.80
N LEU A 29 22.84 30.56 -7.63
CA LEU A 29 23.24 29.98 -6.35
C LEU A 29 22.06 29.54 -5.47
N SER A 30 20.82 29.94 -5.79
CA SER A 30 19.67 29.63 -4.93
C SER A 30 19.18 28.21 -5.18
N PRO A 31 19.28 27.31 -4.19
CA PRO A 31 18.68 25.98 -4.27
C PRO A 31 17.19 25.99 -3.92
N ASP A 32 16.60 27.15 -3.60
CA ASP A 32 15.25 27.23 -3.01
C ASP A 32 14.17 26.61 -3.91
N SER A 33 14.22 26.87 -5.23
CA SER A 33 13.29 26.26 -6.19
C SER A 33 13.49 24.75 -6.26
N PHE A 34 14.74 24.29 -6.32
CA PHE A 34 15.06 22.87 -6.31
C PHE A 34 14.58 22.18 -5.02
N ILE A 35 14.75 22.79 -3.85
CA ILE A 35 14.28 22.22 -2.57
C ILE A 35 12.75 22.15 -2.55
N SER A 36 12.06 23.18 -3.05
CA SER A 36 10.60 23.17 -3.17
C SER A 36 10.11 22.07 -4.11
N ASP A 37 10.76 21.93 -5.27
CA ASP A 37 10.44 20.88 -6.24
C ASP A 37 10.73 19.49 -5.67
N PHE A 38 11.88 19.32 -5.03
CA PHE A 38 12.25 18.08 -4.34
C PHE A 38 11.22 17.72 -3.26
N TYR A 39 10.81 18.70 -2.45
CA TYR A 39 9.79 18.50 -1.44
C TYR A 39 8.46 18.09 -2.08
N GLY A 40 8.00 18.79 -3.12
CA GLY A 40 6.75 18.48 -3.79
C GLY A 40 6.74 17.12 -4.50
N LEU A 41 7.83 16.78 -5.20
CA LEU A 41 7.91 15.61 -6.07
C LEU A 41 8.28 14.32 -5.31
N ILE A 42 9.04 14.44 -4.21
CA ILE A 42 9.59 13.28 -3.51
C ILE A 42 9.06 13.19 -2.07
N TRP A 43 9.14 14.28 -1.31
CA TRP A 43 8.94 14.21 0.15
C TRP A 43 7.48 14.37 0.59
N ASN A 44 6.70 15.21 -0.07
CA ASN A 44 5.31 15.43 0.24
C ASN A 44 4.47 14.28 -0.30
N ILE A 45 3.94 13.44 0.59
CA ILE A 45 3.15 12.26 0.21
C ILE A 45 1.89 12.62 -0.59
N ASP A 46 1.34 13.83 -0.45
CA ASP A 46 0.13 14.28 -1.17
C ASP A 46 0.42 14.79 -2.59
N THR A 47 1.67 15.11 -2.91
CA THR A 47 2.05 15.56 -4.26
C THR A 47 3.12 14.68 -4.92
N ALA A 48 3.70 13.74 -4.17
CA ALA A 48 4.78 12.90 -4.63
C ALA A 48 4.41 12.14 -5.91
N GLU A 49 5.31 12.22 -6.89
CA GLU A 49 5.19 11.49 -8.14
C GLU A 49 5.58 10.01 -7.95
N LYS A 50 5.54 9.25 -9.05
CA LYS A 50 5.82 7.81 -9.06
C LYS A 50 7.09 7.42 -8.32
N TYR A 51 8.20 8.13 -8.58
CA TYR A 51 9.49 7.85 -7.93
C TYR A 51 9.46 8.18 -6.43
N GLY A 52 8.90 9.32 -6.04
CA GLY A 52 8.75 9.69 -4.63
C GLY A 52 7.93 8.67 -3.84
N LEU A 53 6.83 8.19 -4.42
CA LEU A 53 6.03 7.12 -3.83
C LEU A 53 6.81 5.82 -3.69
N ASP A 54 7.67 5.47 -4.65
CA ASP A 54 8.50 4.28 -4.56
C ASP A 54 9.55 4.40 -3.44
N VAL A 55 10.07 5.61 -3.18
CA VAL A 55 10.96 5.89 -2.03
C VAL A 55 10.19 5.71 -0.72
N TRP A 56 9.00 6.30 -0.59
CA TRP A 56 8.13 6.11 0.57
C TRP A 56 7.78 4.64 0.82
N GLY A 57 7.48 3.90 -0.24
CA GLY A 57 7.23 2.46 -0.17
C GLY A 57 8.41 1.69 0.41
N LYS A 58 9.64 1.99 -0.04
CA LYS A 58 10.85 1.39 0.54
C LYS A 58 11.03 1.71 2.03
N ILE A 59 10.71 2.95 2.44
CA ILE A 59 10.80 3.37 3.85
C ILE A 59 9.84 2.58 4.73
N VAL A 60 8.58 2.42 4.32
CA VAL A 60 7.57 1.73 5.13
C VAL A 60 7.55 0.21 4.93
N GLY A 61 8.28 -0.29 3.93
CA GLY A 61 8.42 -1.73 3.64
C GLY A 61 7.31 -2.31 2.75
N VAL A 62 6.80 -1.55 1.77
CA VAL A 62 5.83 -2.03 0.77
C VAL A 62 6.33 -1.84 -0.65
N SER A 63 5.95 -2.77 -1.52
CA SER A 63 6.24 -2.71 -2.96
C SER A 63 5.00 -2.33 -3.75
N ARG A 64 5.19 -1.59 -4.85
CA ARG A 64 4.13 -1.23 -5.80
C ARG A 64 3.60 -2.43 -6.58
N ARG A 65 4.49 -3.36 -6.92
CA ARG A 65 4.15 -4.61 -7.62
C ARG A 65 3.91 -5.68 -6.58
N LEU A 66 2.66 -6.11 -6.48
CA LEU A 66 2.25 -7.15 -5.55
C LEU A 66 1.97 -8.44 -6.33
N THR A 67 2.58 -9.53 -5.89
CA THR A 67 2.34 -10.85 -6.44
C THR A 67 1.14 -11.48 -5.74
N VAL A 68 0.09 -11.74 -6.49
CA VAL A 68 -1.04 -12.57 -6.04
C VAL A 68 -0.64 -14.02 -6.28
N LYS A 69 -0.67 -14.82 -5.22
CA LYS A 69 -0.72 -16.27 -5.37
C LYS A 69 -2.19 -16.63 -5.55
N ASP A 70 -2.50 -17.21 -6.70
CA ASP A 70 -3.78 -17.86 -6.84
C ASP A 70 -3.66 -19.23 -6.16
N ASP A 71 -4.26 -19.37 -4.98
CA ASP A 71 -4.37 -20.65 -4.27
C ASP A 71 -5.42 -21.52 -4.98
N PHE A 72 -5.08 -22.04 -6.16
CA PHE A 72 -5.92 -23.02 -6.84
C PHE A 72 -5.60 -24.40 -6.28
N ASN A 73 -6.46 -24.87 -5.38
CA ASN A 73 -6.56 -26.30 -5.11
C ASN A 73 -6.98 -27.00 -6.41
N TYR A 74 -6.28 -28.06 -6.78
CA TYR A 74 -6.57 -28.86 -7.97
C TYR A 74 -6.89 -30.31 -7.58
N LEU A 75 -7.63 -30.99 -8.46
CA LEU A 75 -7.89 -32.41 -8.32
C LEU A 75 -6.58 -33.19 -8.39
N GLY A 76 -6.37 -34.09 -7.44
CA GLY A 76 -5.28 -35.05 -7.51
C GLY A 76 -5.40 -36.17 -6.49
N PHE A 77 -4.37 -37.02 -6.48
CA PHE A 77 -4.34 -38.25 -5.69
C PHE A 77 -3.43 -38.10 -4.46
N SER A 78 -3.62 -38.97 -3.48
CA SER A 78 -2.86 -39.00 -2.21
C SER A 78 -1.34 -39.08 -2.42
N GLU A 79 -0.91 -39.69 -3.51
CA GLU A 79 0.47 -39.94 -3.92
C GLU A 79 1.19 -38.65 -4.31
N SER A 80 0.46 -37.56 -4.57
CA SER A 80 0.99 -36.23 -4.87
C SER A 80 0.92 -35.28 -3.68
N ARG A 81 0.51 -35.75 -2.49
CA ARG A 81 0.52 -34.92 -1.28
C ARG A 81 1.96 -34.74 -0.80
N MET A 82 2.28 -33.51 -0.39
CA MET A 82 3.55 -33.24 0.28
C MET A 82 3.51 -33.83 1.70
N ASP A 83 4.66 -34.29 2.20
CA ASP A 83 4.78 -34.80 3.59
C ASP A 83 4.40 -33.75 4.64
N THR A 84 4.52 -32.46 4.29
CA THR A 84 3.98 -31.34 5.06
C THR A 84 2.79 -30.74 4.30
N PRO A 85 1.57 -30.74 4.88
CA PRO A 85 0.40 -30.23 4.17
C PRO A 85 0.55 -28.75 3.83
N VAL A 86 0.42 -28.41 2.55
CA VAL A 86 0.42 -27.02 2.05
C VAL A 86 -0.98 -26.67 1.53
N MET A 87 -1.34 -25.38 1.51
CA MET A 87 -2.65 -24.89 1.05
C MET A 87 -3.01 -25.30 -0.40
N ASP A 88 -2.01 -25.65 -1.21
CA ASP A 88 -2.15 -26.10 -2.61
C ASP A 88 -2.17 -27.63 -2.76
N ASP A 89 -2.35 -28.38 -1.68
CA ASP A 89 -2.38 -29.85 -1.74
C ASP A 89 -3.53 -30.36 -2.64
N PRO A 90 -3.31 -31.46 -3.38
CA PRO A 90 -4.33 -32.01 -4.24
C PRO A 90 -5.58 -32.47 -3.46
N ARG A 91 -6.75 -32.08 -3.97
CA ARG A 91 -8.05 -32.45 -3.41
C ARG A 91 -8.65 -33.68 -4.12
N PRO A 92 -9.41 -34.53 -3.42
CA PRO A 92 -10.07 -35.67 -4.03
C PRO A 92 -11.20 -35.26 -4.99
N PHE A 93 -11.81 -36.25 -5.65
CA PHE A 93 -12.91 -36.03 -6.59
C PHE A 93 -14.03 -35.15 -6.01
N ASN A 94 -14.61 -34.33 -6.88
CA ASN A 94 -15.72 -33.42 -6.59
C ASN A 94 -15.40 -32.34 -5.52
N GLN A 95 -14.12 -32.05 -5.26
CA GLN A 95 -13.69 -30.98 -4.35
C GLN A 95 -12.85 -29.89 -5.02
N ALA A 96 -12.29 -30.13 -6.20
CA ALA A 96 -11.50 -29.17 -6.96
C ALA A 96 -11.55 -29.46 -8.47
N PRO A 97 -11.34 -28.45 -9.33
CA PRO A 97 -11.24 -28.64 -10.78
C PRO A 97 -9.93 -29.36 -11.17
N PHE A 98 -9.87 -29.88 -12.39
CA PHE A 98 -8.62 -30.42 -12.95
C PHE A 98 -7.56 -29.32 -13.09
N TYR A 99 -6.29 -29.69 -12.87
CA TYR A 99 -5.16 -28.79 -13.03
C TYR A 99 -5.05 -28.28 -14.48
N ASN A 100 -5.10 -26.95 -14.66
CA ASN A 100 -5.13 -26.31 -15.98
C ASN A 100 -3.77 -25.71 -16.41
N GLY A 101 -2.66 -26.20 -15.86
CA GLY A 101 -1.31 -25.71 -16.17
C GLY A 101 -0.79 -24.65 -15.19
N LYS A 102 0.45 -24.17 -15.44
CA LYS A 102 1.26 -23.36 -14.51
C LYS A 102 0.45 -22.26 -13.82
N SER A 103 0.43 -22.26 -12.49
CA SER A 103 -0.04 -21.14 -11.68
C SER A 103 0.72 -19.88 -12.07
N VAL A 104 0.07 -19.01 -12.85
CA VAL A 104 0.67 -17.74 -13.22
C VAL A 104 0.53 -16.84 -12.01
N THR A 105 1.60 -16.67 -11.23
CA THR A 105 1.66 -15.64 -10.20
C THR A 105 1.24 -14.31 -10.84
N ARG A 106 0.06 -13.81 -10.49
CA ARG A 106 -0.45 -12.59 -11.11
C ARG A 106 0.18 -11.42 -10.40
N THR A 107 1.05 -10.70 -11.11
CA THR A 107 1.62 -9.46 -10.59
C THR A 107 0.63 -8.32 -10.85
N ALA A 108 0.08 -7.74 -9.79
CA ALA A 108 -0.73 -6.54 -9.86
C ALA A 108 0.18 -5.31 -9.69
N ASP A 109 0.21 -4.44 -10.70
CA ASP A 109 0.86 -3.13 -10.59
C ASP A 109 -0.15 -2.11 -10.06
N LEU A 110 0.17 -1.46 -8.93
CA LEU A 110 -0.73 -0.53 -8.27
C LEU A 110 -0.63 0.87 -8.90
N THR A 111 -1.79 1.47 -9.14
CA THR A 111 -1.88 2.89 -9.52
C THR A 111 -1.39 3.78 -8.38
N ASP A 112 -0.85 4.96 -8.70
CA ASP A 112 -0.28 5.88 -7.71
C ASP A 112 -1.27 6.22 -6.58
N ALA A 113 -2.54 6.41 -6.91
CA ALA A 113 -3.59 6.70 -5.94
C ALA A 113 -3.84 5.56 -4.95
N ILE A 114 -3.80 4.29 -5.40
CA ILE A 114 -3.96 3.13 -4.52
C ILE A 114 -2.68 2.90 -3.73
N TYR A 115 -1.52 3.01 -4.38
CA TYR A 115 -0.23 2.79 -3.75
C TYR A 115 0.05 3.78 -2.62
N ARG A 116 -0.32 5.06 -2.81
CA ARG A 116 -0.24 6.06 -1.75
C ARG A 116 -1.07 5.71 -0.52
N ARG A 117 -2.30 5.24 -0.72
CA ARG A 117 -3.14 4.77 0.40
C ARG A 117 -2.53 3.54 1.07
N LEU A 118 -1.93 2.64 0.29
CA LEU A 118 -1.23 1.47 0.83
C LEU A 118 -0.03 1.87 1.70
N ILE A 119 0.78 2.84 1.25
CA ILE A 119 1.92 3.37 2.02
C ILE A 119 1.43 3.94 3.35
N LEU A 120 0.40 4.79 3.32
CA LEU A 120 -0.19 5.36 4.54
C LEU A 120 -0.76 4.28 5.45
N MET A 121 -1.46 3.28 4.90
CA MET A 121 -1.97 2.15 5.66
C MET A 121 -0.85 1.33 6.30
N LYS A 122 0.25 1.09 5.58
CA LYS A 122 1.42 0.38 6.14
C LYS A 122 2.08 1.19 7.24
N ALA A 123 2.23 2.50 7.06
CA ALA A 123 2.74 3.39 8.10
C ALA A 123 1.86 3.30 9.35
N MET A 124 0.53 3.37 9.21
CA MET A 124 -0.42 3.15 10.32
C MET A 124 -0.24 1.77 10.96
N SER A 125 -0.06 0.72 10.16
CA SER A 125 0.18 -0.65 10.65
C SER A 125 1.47 -0.80 11.45
N ASN A 126 2.48 0.01 11.16
CA ASN A 126 3.77 -0.07 11.85
C ASN A 126 3.75 0.68 13.21
N ILE A 127 2.82 1.64 13.40
CA ILE A 127 2.71 2.46 14.62
C ILE A 127 1.51 2.08 15.51
N THR A 128 0.57 1.28 15.02
CA THR A 128 -0.66 0.93 15.75
C THR A 128 -0.38 -0.02 16.91
N ASP A 129 -1.19 0.12 17.97
CA ASP A 129 -1.26 -0.81 19.10
C ASP A 129 -2.00 -2.13 18.77
N CYS A 130 -2.44 -2.29 17.51
CA CYS A 130 -3.22 -3.43 17.02
C CYS A 130 -4.55 -3.64 17.78
N SER A 131 -5.12 -2.59 18.38
CA SER A 131 -6.44 -2.66 18.99
C SER A 131 -7.54 -2.78 17.92
N VAL A 132 -8.63 -3.48 18.25
CA VAL A 132 -9.76 -3.67 17.32
C VAL A 132 -10.30 -2.35 16.75
N PRO A 133 -10.48 -1.27 17.54
CA PRO A 133 -10.93 0.02 17.01
C PRO A 133 -9.94 0.63 16.01
N ASP A 134 -8.63 0.53 16.27
CA ASP A 134 -7.60 1.09 15.40
C ASP A 134 -7.47 0.33 14.10
N ILE A 135 -7.50 -1.00 14.17
CA ILE A 135 -7.54 -1.84 12.96
C ILE A 135 -8.80 -1.55 12.14
N ASN A 136 -9.97 -1.40 12.79
CA ASN A 136 -11.20 -1.00 12.08
C ASN A 136 -11.10 0.41 11.47
N ARG A 137 -10.35 1.34 12.07
CA ARG A 137 -10.07 2.65 11.46
C ARG A 137 -9.20 2.50 10.21
N MET A 138 -8.17 1.66 10.24
CA MET A 138 -7.31 1.37 9.08
C MET A 138 -8.08 0.69 7.94
N LEU A 139 -8.92 -0.31 8.25
CA LEU A 139 -9.76 -0.98 7.27
C LEU A 139 -10.73 0.00 6.60
N ARG A 140 -11.33 0.91 7.38
CA ARG A 140 -12.18 1.98 6.83
C ARG A 140 -11.39 2.97 5.96
N PHE A 141 -10.16 3.30 6.33
CA PHE A 141 -9.31 4.18 5.52
C PHE A 141 -9.02 3.58 4.13
N MET A 142 -8.67 2.29 4.07
CA MET A 142 -8.31 1.64 2.81
C MET A 142 -9.53 1.22 1.98
N PHE A 143 -10.54 0.63 2.61
CA PHE A 143 -11.66 -0.04 1.94
C PHE A 143 -13.02 0.64 2.13
N GLY A 144 -13.15 1.55 3.10
CA GLY A 144 -14.44 2.07 3.58
C GLY A 144 -15.25 2.87 2.56
N LYS A 145 -14.62 3.41 1.51
CA LYS A 145 -15.35 4.08 0.41
C LYS A 145 -16.10 3.11 -0.50
N LYS A 146 -15.65 1.85 -0.59
CA LYS A 146 -16.19 0.85 -1.52
C LYS A 146 -17.01 -0.23 -0.84
N ARG A 147 -16.64 -0.61 0.39
CA ARG A 147 -17.19 -1.79 1.05
C ARG A 147 -17.08 -1.70 2.57
N ARG A 148 -17.87 -2.53 3.24
CA ARG A 148 -17.76 -2.77 4.68
C ARG A 148 -16.66 -3.81 4.91
N ALA A 149 -15.67 -3.41 5.70
CA ALA A 149 -14.58 -4.26 6.16
C ALA A 149 -14.40 -4.03 7.66
N TYR A 150 -14.32 -5.12 8.43
CA TYR A 150 -14.18 -5.05 9.89
C TYR A 150 -13.43 -6.27 10.43
N VAL A 151 -12.90 -6.11 11.64
CA VAL A 151 -12.32 -7.20 12.41
C VAL A 151 -13.39 -7.86 13.25
N LEU A 152 -13.41 -9.19 13.23
CA LEU A 152 -14.16 -10.03 14.15
C LEU A 152 -13.18 -10.68 15.13
N ASN A 153 -13.44 -10.53 16.42
CA ASN A 153 -12.71 -11.25 17.46
C ASN A 153 -13.40 -12.60 17.68
N ASN A 154 -12.71 -13.70 17.37
CA ASN A 154 -13.27 -15.05 17.45
C ASN A 154 -12.97 -15.72 18.81
N GLY A 155 -12.34 -14.99 19.74
CA GLY A 155 -11.86 -15.54 21.00
C GLY A 155 -10.62 -16.44 20.81
N GLY A 156 -10.03 -16.88 21.92
CA GLY A 156 -8.93 -17.85 21.91
C GLY A 156 -7.70 -17.42 21.12
N LEU A 157 -7.29 -16.14 21.22
CA LEU A 157 -6.19 -15.56 20.44
C LEU A 157 -6.37 -15.73 18.92
N ARG A 158 -7.61 -15.57 18.43
CA ARG A 158 -7.95 -15.62 17.00
C ARG A 158 -8.73 -14.39 16.58
N MET A 159 -8.40 -13.85 15.41
CA MET A 159 -9.15 -12.77 14.79
C MET A 159 -9.37 -13.05 13.30
N SER A 160 -10.46 -12.51 12.76
CA SER A 160 -10.78 -12.58 11.34
C SER A 160 -10.99 -11.19 10.76
N TYR A 161 -10.35 -10.93 9.62
CA TYR A 161 -10.68 -9.80 8.76
C TYR A 161 -11.85 -10.18 7.86
N VAL A 162 -13.00 -9.54 8.05
CA VAL A 162 -14.22 -9.83 7.28
C VAL A 162 -14.44 -8.75 6.23
N PHE A 163 -14.60 -9.18 4.97
CA PHE A 163 -14.94 -8.32 3.84
C PHE A 163 -16.31 -8.74 3.27
N GLU A 164 -17.27 -7.84 3.20
CA GLU A 164 -18.67 -8.14 2.81
C GLU A 164 -18.93 -8.18 1.29
N SER A 165 -17.90 -8.03 0.45
CA SER A 165 -18.06 -7.94 -1.01
C SER A 165 -16.84 -8.52 -1.74
N ALA A 166 -17.02 -8.89 -3.01
CA ALA A 166 -15.97 -9.40 -3.89
C ALA A 166 -14.79 -8.41 -4.02
N LEU A 167 -13.57 -8.87 -3.75
CA LEU A 167 -12.35 -8.07 -3.83
C LEU A 167 -11.90 -7.90 -5.28
N SER A 168 -11.42 -6.71 -5.64
CA SER A 168 -10.69 -6.55 -6.90
C SER A 168 -9.33 -7.24 -6.83
N SER A 169 -8.74 -7.58 -7.98
CA SER A 169 -7.39 -8.19 -8.04
C SER A 169 -6.34 -7.41 -7.25
N ALA A 170 -6.38 -6.08 -7.29
CA ALA A 170 -5.42 -5.24 -6.57
C ALA A 170 -5.64 -5.28 -5.06
N GLU A 171 -6.90 -5.28 -4.61
CA GLU A 171 -7.25 -5.35 -3.18
C GLU A 171 -6.92 -6.72 -2.60
N LEU A 172 -7.12 -7.79 -3.37
CA LEU A 172 -6.71 -9.14 -3.00
C LEU A 172 -5.17 -9.22 -2.88
N ALA A 173 -4.44 -8.66 -3.85
CA ALA A 173 -2.97 -8.56 -3.78
C ALA A 173 -2.47 -7.82 -2.55
N ILE A 174 -3.17 -6.73 -2.17
CA ILE A 174 -2.89 -5.98 -0.96
C ILE A 174 -3.08 -6.86 0.28
N ILE A 175 -4.21 -7.57 0.37
CA ILE A 175 -4.53 -8.38 1.56
C ILE A 175 -3.55 -9.55 1.71
N GLN A 176 -3.19 -10.22 0.63
CA GLN A 176 -2.31 -11.39 0.67
C GLN A 176 -0.83 -11.03 0.83
N SER A 177 -0.36 -9.99 0.13
CA SER A 177 1.09 -9.87 -0.16
C SER A 177 1.69 -8.54 0.28
N SER A 178 0.89 -7.55 0.68
CA SER A 178 1.43 -6.23 1.05
C SER A 178 2.04 -6.19 2.46
N GLY A 179 1.65 -7.10 3.36
CA GLY A 179 2.01 -7.02 4.78
C GLY A 179 1.51 -5.75 5.49
N ALA A 180 0.52 -5.04 4.92
CA ALA A 180 -0.05 -3.82 5.49
C ALA A 180 -1.18 -4.07 6.50
N LEU A 181 -1.67 -5.31 6.60
CA LEU A 181 -2.63 -5.70 7.62
C LEU A 181 -1.87 -6.13 8.89
N PRO A 182 -2.07 -5.45 10.04
CA PRO A 182 -1.38 -5.81 11.26
C PRO A 182 -1.91 -7.15 11.79
N SER A 183 -1.02 -7.91 12.43
CA SER A 183 -1.38 -9.08 13.23
C SER A 183 -0.84 -8.84 14.64
N PRO A 184 -1.70 -8.84 15.68
CA PRO A 184 -1.22 -8.77 17.04
C PRO A 184 -0.32 -9.98 17.35
N PRO A 185 0.74 -9.82 18.15
CA PRO A 185 1.65 -10.91 18.48
C PRO A 185 0.89 -12.05 19.18
N GLY A 186 1.10 -13.28 18.70
CA GLY A 186 0.46 -14.48 19.26
C GLY A 186 -1.02 -14.66 18.89
N VAL A 187 -1.58 -13.81 18.02
CA VAL A 187 -2.95 -13.95 17.53
C VAL A 187 -2.97 -14.55 16.13
N TYR A 188 -3.72 -15.63 15.95
CA TYR A 188 -3.96 -16.21 14.64
C TYR A 188 -4.93 -15.34 13.84
N VAL A 189 -4.51 -14.91 12.66
CA VAL A 189 -5.27 -14.04 11.77
C VAL A 189 -5.75 -14.83 10.57
N SER A 190 -7.04 -14.69 10.28
CA SER A 190 -7.66 -15.26 9.07
C SER A 190 -8.35 -14.16 8.28
N VAL A 191 -8.47 -14.34 6.96
CA VAL A 191 -9.24 -13.46 6.09
C VAL A 191 -10.49 -14.21 5.64
N VAL A 192 -11.65 -13.59 5.83
CA VAL A 192 -12.94 -14.14 5.44
C VAL A 192 -13.57 -13.21 4.42
N LEU A 193 -13.74 -13.70 3.19
CA LEU A 193 -14.65 -13.07 2.25
C LEU A 193 -16.05 -13.63 2.48
N LYS A 194 -16.99 -12.74 2.77
CA LYS A 194 -18.41 -13.09 2.74
C LYS A 194 -18.85 -12.96 1.29
N GLU A 195 -18.99 -14.08 0.60
CA GLU A 195 -19.68 -14.09 -0.68
C GLU A 195 -21.12 -13.62 -0.44
N SER A 196 -21.59 -12.70 -1.29
CA SER A 196 -23.01 -12.37 -1.34
C SER A 196 -23.75 -13.63 -1.75
N ARG A 197 -24.35 -14.33 -0.79
CA ARG A 197 -25.40 -15.30 -1.11
C ARG A 197 -26.46 -14.52 -1.90
N ASN A 198 -26.59 -14.83 -3.18
CA ASN A 198 -27.83 -14.58 -3.90
C ASN A 198 -28.88 -15.48 -3.24
N GLU A 199 -29.49 -15.02 -2.16
CA GLU A 199 -30.77 -15.56 -1.71
C GLU A 199 -31.82 -15.09 -2.73
N GLY A 200 -32.03 -15.91 -3.75
CA GLY A 200 -33.00 -15.62 -4.79
C GLY A 200 -32.84 -16.48 -6.03
N GLN A 201 -33.19 -17.77 -5.93
CA GLN A 201 -34.15 -18.47 -6.79
C GLN A 201 -34.41 -19.88 -6.27
#